data_AF-A0A1C4PXD5-F1
#
_entry.id   AF-A0A1C4PXD5-F1
#
_cell.length_a   1.000
_cell.length_b   1.000
_cell.length_c   1.000
_cell.angle_alpha   90.00
_cell.angle_beta   90.00
_cell.angle_gamma   90.00
#
_symmetry.space_group_name_H-M   'P 1'
#
loop_
_entity.id
_entity.type
_entity.pdbx_description
1 polymer ?
#
loop_
_entity_poly.entity_id
_entity_poly.type
_entity_poly.pdbx_seq_one_letter_code
_entity_poly.pdbx_strand_id
1 'polypeptide(L)'
;MSRAAPAGGPGDRGRPEVLAVPEVPAVPGPTDLPDPPDPPDLPDPPGAGLLVVGDVVTDVVARHAEPLAPGTDTAARIALRPGGAGANVACWAARYGARVRLLARVGADSADWHRAVLHAAGVEPVLRIDAESPTAVVIALVDASAERTMVTDSGASVRLGPEDWTGDLLDGIGHV
;
A
#
# COMPACT_ATOMS: atom_id res chain seq x y z
N MET A 1 0.50 58.84 -45.59
CA MET A 1 0.15 57.43 -45.84
C MET A 1 0.92 56.57 -44.86
N SER A 2 0.33 56.25 -43.70
CA SER A 2 0.94 55.40 -42.67
C SER A 2 0.30 54.02 -42.75
N ARG A 3 1.12 52.97 -42.91
CA ARG A 3 0.67 51.59 -43.13
C ARG A 3 0.77 50.84 -41.80
N ALA A 4 -0.37 50.41 -41.28
CA ALA A 4 -0.47 49.63 -40.05
C ALA A 4 0.13 48.21 -40.23
N ALA A 5 0.80 47.71 -39.20
CA ALA A 5 1.26 46.32 -39.09
C ALA A 5 0.10 45.41 -38.64
N PRO A 6 0.04 44.12 -39.07
CA PRO A 6 -0.98 43.20 -38.60
C PRO A 6 -0.64 42.64 -37.22
N ALA A 7 -1.68 42.48 -36.40
CA ALA A 7 -1.63 41.86 -35.07
C ALA A 7 -1.29 40.37 -35.18
N GLY A 8 -0.31 39.91 -34.40
CA GLY A 8 -0.02 38.49 -34.21
C GLY A 8 -1.14 37.82 -33.43
N GLY A 9 -1.70 36.75 -33.99
CA GLY A 9 -2.67 35.90 -33.31
C GLY A 9 -2.04 35.14 -32.12
N PRO A 10 -2.86 34.69 -31.16
CA PRO A 10 -2.36 33.96 -30.00
C PRO A 10 -1.73 32.65 -30.46
N GLY A 11 -0.44 32.49 -30.18
CA GLY A 11 0.31 31.29 -30.45
C GLY A 11 -0.34 30.08 -29.81
N ASP A 12 -0.58 29.06 -30.62
CA ASP A 12 -0.92 27.71 -30.19
C ASP A 12 0.19 27.20 -29.27
N ARG A 13 -0.01 27.35 -27.96
CA ARG A 13 0.84 26.73 -26.94
C ARG A 13 0.52 25.25 -26.99
N GLY A 14 1.31 24.54 -27.81
CA GLY A 14 1.24 23.11 -27.99
C GLY A 14 0.99 22.41 -26.67
N ARG A 15 -0.07 21.60 -26.63
CA ARG A 15 -0.34 20.69 -25.52
C ARG A 15 0.93 19.83 -25.35
N PRO A 16 1.46 19.63 -24.12
CA PRO A 16 2.57 18.70 -23.95
C PRO A 16 2.10 17.34 -24.48
N GLU A 17 2.82 16.82 -25.47
CA GLU A 17 2.63 15.43 -25.91
C GLU A 17 2.86 14.57 -24.67
N VAL A 18 1.80 13.92 -24.19
CA VAL A 18 1.91 12.91 -23.15
C VAL A 18 2.64 11.76 -23.80
N LEU A 19 3.95 11.66 -23.56
CA LEU A 19 4.76 10.55 -24.03
C LEU A 19 4.09 9.27 -23.55
N ALA A 20 3.61 8.46 -24.50
CA ALA A 20 2.97 7.20 -24.16
C ALA A 20 3.99 6.36 -23.39
N VAL A 21 3.70 6.10 -22.11
CA VAL A 21 4.53 5.22 -21.29
C VAL A 21 4.49 3.85 -21.97
N PRO A 22 5.63 3.29 -22.41
CA PRO A 22 5.63 1.93 -22.95
C PRO A 22 4.97 1.00 -21.94
N GLU A 23 4.21 0.01 -22.41
CA GLU A 23 3.73 -1.03 -21.51
C GLU A 23 4.94 -1.76 -20.92
N VAL A 24 5.26 -1.43 -19.67
CA VAL A 24 6.10 -2.27 -18.83
C VAL A 24 5.27 -3.52 -18.53
N PRO A 25 5.76 -4.72 -18.86
CA PRO A 25 5.10 -5.95 -18.45
C PRO A 25 4.81 -5.89 -16.95
N ALA A 26 3.63 -6.35 -16.53
CA ALA A 26 3.36 -6.48 -15.11
C ALA A 26 4.39 -7.44 -14.51
N VAL A 27 5.36 -6.91 -13.77
CA VAL A 27 6.18 -7.71 -12.87
C VAL A 27 5.23 -8.19 -11.78
N PRO A 28 5.04 -9.49 -11.55
CA PRO A 28 4.09 -9.92 -10.54
C PRO A 28 4.42 -9.26 -9.18
N GLY A 29 3.52 -8.42 -8.68
CA GLY A 29 3.55 -8.00 -7.30
C GLY A 29 3.39 -9.23 -6.39
N PRO A 30 3.67 -9.13 -5.08
CA PRO A 30 3.31 -10.20 -4.14
C PRO A 30 1.81 -10.56 -4.18
N THR A 31 0.97 -9.67 -4.73
CA THR A 31 -0.46 -9.86 -5.04
C THR A 31 -0.76 -10.40 -6.45
N ASP A 32 0.22 -10.51 -7.33
CA ASP A 32 0.10 -11.10 -8.68
C ASP A 32 0.69 -12.52 -8.75
N LEU A 33 1.20 -13.06 -7.63
CA LEU A 33 1.38 -14.50 -7.51
C LEU A 33 0.00 -15.15 -7.68
N PRO A 34 -0.11 -16.30 -8.37
CA PRO A 34 -1.35 -17.06 -8.33
C PRO A 34 -1.74 -17.21 -6.86
N ASP A 35 -3.02 -16.96 -6.56
CA ASP A 35 -3.57 -17.28 -5.25
C ASP A 35 -3.05 -18.67 -4.89
N PRO A 36 -2.39 -18.84 -3.73
CA PRO A 36 -1.99 -20.17 -3.32
C PRO A 36 -3.25 -21.03 -3.31
N PRO A 37 -3.09 -22.34 -3.61
CA PRO A 37 -4.21 -23.27 -3.63
C PRO A 37 -5.06 -23.05 -2.39
N ASP A 38 -6.38 -23.18 -2.54
CA ASP A 38 -7.30 -23.06 -1.42
C ASP A 38 -6.72 -23.81 -0.22
N PRO A 39 -6.77 -23.19 0.97
CA PRO A 39 -6.26 -23.84 2.15
C PRO A 39 -6.87 -25.25 2.22
N PRO A 40 -6.08 -26.27 2.60
CA PRO A 40 -6.66 -27.58 2.84
C PRO A 40 -7.83 -27.42 3.80
N ASP A 41 -8.81 -28.31 3.71
CA ASP A 41 -9.97 -28.34 4.61
C ASP A 41 -9.46 -28.61 6.04
N LEU A 42 -9.03 -27.55 6.71
CA LEU A 42 -8.44 -27.58 8.04
C LEU A 42 -9.61 -27.63 9.03
N PRO A 43 -9.56 -28.53 10.01
CA PRO A 43 -10.54 -28.48 11.09
C PRO A 43 -10.48 -27.11 11.75
N ASP A 44 -11.65 -26.56 12.13
CA ASP A 44 -11.71 -25.32 12.90
C ASP A 44 -10.72 -25.41 14.07
N PRO A 45 -9.72 -24.52 14.14
CA PRO A 45 -8.74 -24.56 15.20
C PRO A 45 -9.47 -24.38 16.54
N PRO A 46 -9.08 -25.12 17.58
CA PRO A 46 -9.74 -25.02 18.88
C PRO A 46 -9.61 -23.60 19.46
N GLY A 47 -10.70 -22.84 19.36
CA GLY A 47 -11.17 -21.84 20.32
C GLY A 47 -10.38 -20.55 20.54
N ALA A 48 -9.17 -20.38 20.00
CA ALA A 48 -8.33 -19.23 20.31
C ALA A 48 -7.82 -18.51 19.05
N GLY A 49 -8.06 -17.20 18.98
CA GLY A 49 -7.65 -16.33 17.88
C GLY A 49 -6.17 -15.95 17.91
N LEU A 50 -5.71 -15.33 16.83
CA LEU A 50 -4.38 -14.75 16.66
C LEU A 50 -4.45 -13.23 16.75
N LEU A 51 -3.63 -12.62 17.60
CA LEU A 51 -3.41 -11.18 17.61
C LEU A 51 -2.09 -10.86 16.93
N VAL A 52 -2.14 -10.24 15.77
CA VAL A 52 -0.94 -9.67 15.15
C VAL A 52 -0.74 -8.26 15.67
N VAL A 53 0.46 -7.95 16.14
CA VAL A 53 0.89 -6.58 16.47
C VAL A 53 1.93 -6.15 15.46
N GLY A 54 1.64 -5.12 14.68
CA GLY A 54 2.54 -4.73 13.60
C GLY A 54 2.08 -3.50 12.82
N ASP A 55 2.50 -3.45 11.56
CA ASP A 55 2.33 -2.31 10.68
C ASP A 55 1.23 -2.51 9.63
N VAL A 56 0.67 -1.37 9.24
CA VAL A 56 -0.19 -1.20 8.07
C VAL A 56 0.46 -0.09 7.24
N VAL A 57 0.69 -0.36 5.97
CA VAL A 57 1.45 0.50 5.06
C VAL A 57 0.65 0.69 3.77
N THR A 58 0.71 1.88 3.19
CA THR A 58 0.28 2.12 1.83
C THR A 58 1.46 1.91 0.88
N ASP A 59 1.42 0.86 0.07
CA ASP A 59 2.43 0.59 -0.94
C ASP A 59 2.12 1.40 -2.21
N VAL A 60 3.07 2.21 -2.66
CA VAL A 60 3.05 2.93 -3.94
C VAL A 60 3.97 2.19 -4.90
N VAL A 61 3.41 1.43 -5.82
CA VAL A 61 4.19 0.67 -6.79
C VAL A 61 4.31 1.50 -8.07
N ALA A 62 5.51 1.96 -8.38
CA ALA A 62 5.82 2.72 -9.58
C ALA A 62 6.68 1.87 -10.54
N ARG A 63 6.06 1.43 -11.63
CA ARG A 63 6.70 0.60 -12.66
C ARG A 63 7.20 1.48 -13.79
N HIS A 64 8.49 1.44 -14.08
CA HIS A 64 9.12 2.28 -15.10
C HIS A 64 9.92 1.44 -16.10
N ALA A 65 9.84 1.81 -17.38
CA ALA A 65 10.54 1.10 -18.46
C ALA A 65 12.00 1.54 -18.56
N GLU A 66 12.22 2.85 -18.43
CA GLU A 66 13.52 3.48 -18.56
C GLU A 66 14.19 3.61 -17.19
N PRO A 67 15.53 3.55 -17.11
CA PRO A 67 16.24 3.79 -15.85
C PRO A 67 15.91 5.16 -15.27
N LEU A 68 15.83 5.24 -13.94
CA LEU A 68 15.68 6.51 -13.25
C LEU A 68 16.97 7.33 -13.40
N ALA A 69 16.84 8.59 -13.82
CA ALA A 69 17.95 9.51 -13.97
C ALA A 69 17.75 10.77 -13.10
N PRO A 70 18.82 11.29 -12.45
CA PRO A 70 18.72 12.53 -11.70
C PRO A 70 18.28 13.72 -12.58
N GLY A 71 17.33 14.50 -12.09
CA GLY A 71 16.87 15.72 -12.77
C GLY A 71 15.92 15.47 -13.95
N THR A 72 15.43 14.24 -14.13
CA THR A 72 14.44 13.91 -15.16
C THR A 72 13.08 13.58 -14.56
N ASP A 73 12.04 13.68 -15.38
CA ASP A 73 10.74 13.07 -15.10
C ASP A 73 10.67 11.73 -15.86
N THR A 74 10.67 10.62 -15.13
CA THR A 74 10.62 9.28 -15.72
C THR A 74 9.18 8.77 -15.68
N ALA A 75 8.64 8.49 -16.86
CA ALA A 75 7.29 7.98 -16.99
C ALA A 75 7.12 6.61 -16.31
N ALA A 76 6.08 6.46 -15.49
CA ALA A 76 5.79 5.24 -14.76
C ALA A 76 4.28 4.94 -14.70
N ARG A 77 3.92 3.66 -14.59
CA ARG A 77 2.59 3.23 -14.16
C ARG A 77 2.57 3.10 -12.65
N ILE A 78 1.69 3.85 -12.00
CA ILE A 78 1.61 3.94 -10.54
C ILE A 78 0.33 3.26 -10.05
N ALA A 79 0.45 2.43 -9.02
CA ALA A 79 -0.68 1.84 -8.33
C ALA A 79 -0.50 1.94 -6.81
N LEU A 80 -1.59 2.23 -6.10
CA LEU A 80 -1.66 2.12 -4.65
C LEU A 80 -2.12 0.72 -4.27
N ARG A 81 -1.49 0.13 -3.26
CA ARG A 81 -1.82 -1.20 -2.73
C ARG A 81 -1.80 -1.18 -1.20
N PRO A 82 -2.70 -1.92 -0.53
CA PRO A 82 -2.57 -2.15 0.90
C PRO A 82 -1.35 -3.04 1.14
N GLY A 83 -0.58 -2.72 2.18
CA GLY A 83 0.67 -3.38 2.52
C GLY A 83 0.97 -3.33 4.01
N GLY A 84 2.21 -3.62 4.37
CA GLY A 84 2.68 -3.78 5.74
C GLY A 84 2.89 -5.24 6.11
N ALA A 85 3.99 -5.55 6.80
CA ALA A 85 4.33 -6.92 7.15
C ALA A 85 3.29 -7.53 8.11
N GLY A 86 2.87 -6.77 9.13
CA GLY A 86 1.82 -7.15 10.07
C GLY A 86 0.48 -7.37 9.39
N ALA A 87 0.07 -6.43 8.54
CA ALA A 87 -1.14 -6.57 7.72
C ALA A 87 -1.12 -7.83 6.85
N ASN A 88 0.02 -8.10 6.18
CA ASN A 88 0.17 -9.28 5.32
C ASN A 88 0.08 -10.59 6.12
N VAL A 89 0.76 -10.69 7.26
CA VAL A 89 0.68 -11.88 8.14
C VAL A 89 -0.75 -12.09 8.62
N ALA A 90 -1.43 -11.02 9.02
CA ALA A 90 -2.81 -11.09 9.50
C ALA A 90 -3.76 -11.61 8.41
N CYS A 91 -3.68 -11.07 7.19
CA CYS A 91 -4.49 -11.51 6.06
C CYS A 91 -4.22 -12.96 5.68
N TRP A 92 -2.95 -13.40 5.68
CA TRP A 92 -2.61 -14.79 5.43
C TRP A 92 -3.20 -15.73 6.49
N ALA A 93 -3.03 -15.41 7.77
CA ALA A 93 -3.58 -16.21 8.85
C ALA A 93 -5.12 -16.31 8.76
N ALA A 94 -5.80 -15.21 8.46
CA ALA A 94 -7.25 -15.19 8.26
C ALA A 94 -7.67 -16.07 7.07
N ARG A 95 -6.94 -16.02 5.95
CA ARG A 95 -7.18 -16.87 4.79
C ARG A 95 -7.03 -18.37 5.12
N TYR A 96 -6.13 -18.74 6.03
CA TYR A 96 -5.96 -20.12 6.51
C TYR A 96 -6.93 -20.51 7.65
N GLY A 97 -7.98 -19.72 7.89
CA GLY A 97 -9.06 -20.06 8.83
C GLY A 97 -8.83 -19.61 10.27
N ALA A 98 -7.76 -18.86 10.56
CA ALA A 98 -7.58 -18.29 11.90
C ALA A 98 -8.55 -17.12 12.12
N ARG A 99 -9.07 -16.98 13.35
CA ARG A 99 -9.71 -15.74 13.80
C ARG A 99 -8.61 -14.73 14.12
N VAL A 100 -8.45 -13.70 13.29
CA VAL A 100 -7.32 -12.76 13.41
C VAL A 100 -7.77 -11.37 13.85
N ARG A 101 -7.04 -10.80 14.80
CA ARG A 101 -7.06 -9.39 15.14
C ARG A 101 -5.72 -8.75 14.78
N LEU A 102 -5.72 -7.54 14.25
CA LEU A 102 -4.50 -6.78 13.96
C LEU A 102 -4.49 -5.48 14.77
N LEU A 103 -3.55 -5.34 15.70
CA LEU A 103 -3.23 -4.06 16.34
C LEU A 103 -2.15 -3.35 15.52
N ALA A 104 -2.48 -2.16 15.02
CA ALA A 104 -1.56 -1.30 14.28
C ALA A 104 -1.90 0.18 14.52
N ARG A 105 -0.95 1.07 14.23
CA ARG A 105 -1.17 2.52 14.25
C ARG A 105 -1.04 3.08 12.83
N VAL A 106 -2.01 3.91 12.44
CA VAL A 106 -2.14 4.50 11.10
C VAL A 106 -2.52 5.97 11.21
N GLY A 107 -2.23 6.75 10.17
CA GLY A 107 -2.70 8.13 10.08
C GLY A 107 -4.16 8.21 9.63
N ALA A 108 -4.80 9.35 9.90
CA ALA A 108 -6.18 9.60 9.49
C ALA A 108 -6.37 9.68 7.95
N ASP A 109 -5.28 9.82 7.20
CA ASP A 109 -5.26 10.00 5.74
C ASP A 109 -5.75 8.77 4.96
N SER A 110 -5.52 7.55 5.45
CA SER A 110 -5.91 6.32 4.75
C SER A 110 -6.47 5.20 5.65
N ALA A 111 -6.71 5.50 6.93
CA ALA A 111 -7.20 4.53 7.90
C ALA A 111 -8.48 3.80 7.48
N ASP A 112 -9.46 4.53 6.93
CA ASP A 112 -10.75 3.94 6.54
C ASP A 112 -10.61 2.98 5.36
N TRP A 113 -9.72 3.28 4.42
CA TRP A 113 -9.42 2.39 3.30
C TRP A 113 -8.76 1.10 3.78
N HIS A 114 -7.73 1.20 4.63
CA HIS A 114 -7.06 0.03 5.21
C HIS A 114 -8.02 -0.81 6.07
N ARG A 115 -8.87 -0.16 6.87
CA ARG A 115 -9.91 -0.83 7.66
C ARG A 115 -10.84 -1.66 6.76
N ALA A 116 -11.31 -1.08 5.66
CA ALA A 116 -12.20 -1.76 4.72
C ALA A 116 -11.51 -2.97 4.05
N VAL A 117 -10.25 -2.81 3.63
CA VAL A 117 -9.45 -3.91 3.04
C VAL A 117 -9.25 -5.05 4.04
N LEU A 118 -8.83 -4.74 5.27
CA LEU A 118 -8.57 -5.73 6.31
C LEU A 118 -9.85 -6.50 6.68
N HIS A 119 -10.98 -5.80 6.82
CA HIS A 119 -12.26 -6.44 7.05
C HIS A 119 -12.67 -7.37 5.90
N ALA A 120 -12.47 -6.94 4.64
CA ALA A 120 -12.75 -7.78 3.48
C ALA A 120 -11.86 -9.04 3.44
N ALA A 121 -10.67 -8.99 4.04
CA ALA A 121 -9.76 -10.13 4.19
C ALA A 121 -10.07 -11.01 5.43
N GLY A 122 -11.13 -10.72 6.18
CA GLY A 122 -11.51 -11.50 7.37
C GLY A 122 -10.70 -11.17 8.64
N VAL A 123 -9.92 -10.08 8.62
CA VAL A 123 -9.16 -9.60 9.78
C VAL A 123 -10.03 -8.61 10.59
N GLU A 124 -9.95 -8.66 11.92
CA GLU A 124 -10.50 -7.66 12.84
C GLU A 124 -9.46 -6.54 13.05
N PRO A 125 -9.59 -5.35 12.43
CA PRO A 125 -8.59 -4.31 12.47
C PRO A 125 -8.77 -3.41 13.71
N VAL A 126 -7.82 -3.46 14.63
CA VAL A 126 -7.68 -2.54 15.76
C VAL A 126 -6.67 -1.47 15.39
N LEU A 127 -7.12 -0.54 14.53
CA LEU A 127 -6.31 0.57 14.08
C LEU A 127 -6.40 1.74 15.05
N ARG A 128 -5.27 2.13 15.63
CA ARG A 128 -5.10 3.37 16.39
C ARG A 128 -4.82 4.50 15.43
N ILE A 129 -5.60 5.57 15.54
CA ILE A 129 -5.49 6.70 14.63
C ILE A 129 -4.55 7.72 15.22
N ASP A 130 -3.48 8.00 14.46
CA ASP A 130 -2.56 9.08 14.75
C ASP A 130 -3.00 10.36 14.05
N ALA A 131 -3.14 11.45 14.82
CA ALA A 131 -3.58 12.74 14.30
C ALA A 131 -2.42 13.60 13.76
N GLU A 132 -1.18 13.26 14.09
CA GLU A 132 0.01 14.07 13.81
C GLU A 132 0.92 13.44 12.75
N SER A 133 0.81 12.13 12.51
CA SER A 133 1.60 11.40 11.52
C SER A 133 0.72 10.69 10.49
N PRO A 134 1.07 10.73 9.19
CA PRO A 134 0.34 10.00 8.16
C PRO A 134 0.54 8.48 8.31
N THR A 135 -0.28 7.71 7.62
CA THR A 135 -0.07 6.27 7.48
C THR A 135 1.28 6.00 6.82
N ALA A 136 1.97 4.94 7.24
CA ALA A 136 3.24 4.56 6.64
C ALA A 136 3.08 4.36 5.13
N VAL A 137 4.08 4.78 4.35
CA VAL A 137 4.12 4.64 2.90
C VAL A 137 5.42 3.98 2.48
N VAL A 138 5.32 3.02 1.57
CA VAL A 138 6.48 2.41 0.93
C VAL A 138 6.35 2.58 -0.56
N ILE A 139 7.31 3.26 -1.17
CA ILE A 139 7.41 3.39 -2.62
C ILE A 139 8.28 2.26 -3.15
N ALA A 140 7.70 1.38 -3.94
CA ALA A 140 8.41 0.35 -4.68
C ALA A 140 8.63 0.84 -6.12
N LEU A 141 9.87 1.21 -6.43
CA LEU A 141 10.33 1.50 -7.78
C LEU A 141 10.69 0.17 -8.45
N VAL A 142 9.95 -0.19 -9.49
CA VAL A 142 10.11 -1.48 -10.17
C VAL A 142 10.53 -1.24 -11.61
N ASP A 143 11.71 -1.73 -11.97
CA ASP A 143 12.24 -1.58 -13.33
C ASP A 143 11.71 -2.66 -14.28
N ALA A 144 12.10 -2.56 -15.55
CA ALA A 144 11.71 -3.51 -16.59
C ALA A 144 12.24 -4.95 -16.35
N SER A 145 13.22 -5.13 -15.46
CA SER A 145 13.82 -6.42 -15.12
C SER A 145 13.17 -7.10 -13.90
N ALA A 146 12.13 -6.50 -13.32
CA ALA A 146 11.48 -6.93 -12.08
C ALA A 146 12.21 -6.61 -10.78
N GLU A 147 13.35 -5.94 -10.86
CA GLU A 147 14.09 -5.52 -9.66
C GLU A 147 13.37 -4.38 -8.95
N ARG A 148 13.44 -4.41 -7.61
CA ARG A 148 12.69 -3.48 -6.75
C ARG A 148 13.64 -2.66 -5.90
N THR A 149 13.49 -1.33 -5.97
CA THR A 149 14.10 -0.41 -5.01
C THR A 149 13.02 0.18 -4.13
N MET A 150 13.24 0.15 -2.82
CA MET A 150 12.23 0.55 -1.83
C MET A 150 12.62 1.88 -1.18
N VAL A 151 11.69 2.83 -1.14
CA VAL A 151 11.82 4.10 -0.41
C VAL A 151 10.71 4.18 0.61
N THR A 152 11.06 4.28 1.89
CA THR A 152 10.11 4.11 2.98
C THR A 152 9.96 5.39 3.78
N ASP A 153 8.72 5.78 4.03
CA ASP A 153 8.32 6.68 5.11
C ASP A 153 7.49 5.89 6.12
N SER A 154 8.03 5.68 7.31
CA SER A 154 7.36 4.85 8.31
C SER A 154 6.17 5.54 8.99
N GLY A 155 5.99 6.86 8.84
CA GLY A 155 4.83 7.59 9.35
C GLY A 155 4.39 7.20 10.77
N ALA A 156 3.11 6.92 10.94
CA ALA A 156 2.50 6.55 12.21
C ALA A 156 2.88 5.15 12.72
N SER A 157 3.41 4.24 11.87
CA SER A 157 3.66 2.85 12.28
C SER A 157 4.77 2.75 13.33
N VAL A 158 5.80 3.60 13.23
CA VAL A 158 6.89 3.69 14.23
C VAL A 158 6.47 4.32 15.55
N ARG A 159 5.24 4.85 15.63
CA ARG A 159 4.66 5.40 16.86
C ARG A 159 3.74 4.41 17.57
N LEU A 160 3.58 3.20 17.05
CA LEU A 160 2.89 2.13 17.77
C LEU A 160 3.64 1.84 19.08
N GLY A 161 2.95 1.98 20.20
CA GLY A 161 3.56 1.88 21.53
C GLY A 161 2.69 1.17 22.55
N PRO A 162 3.18 0.98 23.79
CA PRO A 162 2.42 0.34 24.87
C PRO A 162 1.08 1.01 25.18
N GLU A 163 0.92 2.31 24.89
CA GLU A 163 -0.34 3.04 25.07
C GLU A 163 -1.44 2.62 24.09
N ASP A 164 -1.07 2.01 22.96
CA ASP A 164 -2.01 1.49 21.98
C ASP A 164 -2.62 0.15 22.42
N TRP A 165 -1.97 -0.50 23.38
CA TRP A 165 -2.35 -1.80 23.90
C TRP A 165 -3.41 -1.70 25.00
N THR A 166 -4.42 -2.56 24.94
CA THR A 166 -5.42 -2.74 25.99
C THR A 166 -5.59 -4.24 26.28
N GLY A 167 -5.82 -4.61 27.55
CA GLY A 167 -5.81 -6.03 27.97
C GLY A 167 -6.91 -6.89 27.34
N ASP A 168 -8.03 -6.28 26.98
CA ASP A 168 -9.15 -6.86 26.23
C ASP A 168 -8.75 -7.29 24.80
N LEU A 169 -7.62 -6.81 24.26
CA LEU A 169 -7.09 -7.32 23.00
C LEU A 169 -6.71 -8.79 23.06
N LEU A 170 -6.53 -9.37 24.25
CA LEU A 170 -6.28 -10.80 24.44
C LEU A 170 -7.55 -11.63 24.60
N ASP A 171 -8.74 -11.01 24.63
CA ASP A 171 -9.99 -11.75 24.84
C ASP A 171 -10.25 -12.71 23.69
N GLY A 172 -10.24 -14.01 24.01
CA GLY A 172 -10.39 -15.08 23.03
C GLY A 172 -9.18 -15.25 22.11
N ILE A 173 -8.02 -14.66 22.43
CA ILE A 173 -6.74 -14.83 21.72
C ILE A 173 -5.90 -15.87 22.43
N GLY A 174 -5.36 -16.82 21.66
CA GLY A 174 -4.44 -17.84 22.16
C GLY A 174 -2.99 -17.55 21.82
N HIS A 175 -2.74 -16.80 20.74
CA HIS A 175 -1.41 -16.54 20.18
C HIS A 175 -1.25 -15.06 19.83
N VAL A 176 -0.05 -14.54 20.03
CA VAL A 176 0.40 -13.20 19.62
C VAL A 176 1.63 -13.34 18.74
#